data_AF-A0A3M3UVG0-F1
#
_entry.id   AF-A0A3M3UVG0-F1
#
_cell.length_a   1.000
_cell.length_b   1.000
_cell.length_c   1.000
_cell.angle_alpha   90.00
_cell.angle_beta   90.00
_cell.angle_gamma   90.00
#
_symmetry.space_group_name_H-M   'P 1'
#
loop_
_entity.id
_entity.type
_entity.pdbx_description
1 polymer ?
#
loop_
_entity_poly.entity_id
_entity_poly.type
_entity_poly.pdbx_seq_one_letter_code
_entity_poly.pdbx_strand_id
1 'polypeptide(L)'
;KTSPTTPSNAAAGFIKHESCDALLSTPRRRQLIENIWQRTSLPRAQFDTLYVQAFKSYAALVQHLPASENHHHAYHGGMLDHGLEIVAYA
;
A
#
# COMPACT_ATOMS: atom_id res chain seq x y z
N LYS A 1 18.68 -10.72 -13.14
CA LYS A 1 17.68 -10.13 -12.23
C LYS A 1 16.63 -9.43 -13.09
N THR A 2 15.54 -10.09 -13.42
CA THR A 2 14.46 -9.52 -14.24
C THR A 2 13.33 -9.08 -13.32
N SER A 3 13.24 -7.78 -13.08
CA SER A 3 12.08 -7.17 -12.41
C SER A 3 10.87 -7.24 -13.35
N PRO A 4 9.65 -7.53 -12.86
CA PRO A 4 8.48 -7.51 -13.72
C PRO A 4 8.11 -6.06 -14.03
N THR A 5 8.32 -5.65 -15.27
CA THR A 5 7.79 -4.39 -15.82
C THR A 5 6.27 -4.50 -15.87
N THR A 6 5.59 -3.95 -14.87
CA THR A 6 4.15 -3.70 -14.98
C THR A 6 3.97 -2.55 -15.97
N PRO A 7 3.05 -2.66 -16.95
CA PRO A 7 2.88 -1.63 -17.97
C PRO A 7 2.47 -0.32 -17.30
N SER A 8 3.41 0.63 -17.28
CA SER A 8 3.16 2.01 -16.93
C SER A 8 2.30 2.60 -18.03
N ASN A 9 1.03 2.87 -17.72
CA ASN A 9 0.12 3.58 -18.61
C ASN A 9 0.45 5.10 -18.62
N ALA A 10 1.73 5.45 -18.66
CA ALA A 10 2.28 6.81 -18.64
C ALA A 10 2.11 7.55 -19.98
N ALA A 11 1.16 7.13 -20.81
CA ALA A 11 0.91 7.73 -22.12
C ALA A 11 -0.09 8.90 -22.07
N ALA A 12 -0.69 9.25 -20.92
CA ALA A 12 -1.68 10.32 -20.85
C ALA A 12 -1.73 11.06 -19.50
N GLY A 13 -0.63 11.71 -19.09
CA GLY A 13 -0.57 12.95 -18.28
C GLY A 13 -1.20 13.06 -16.89
N PHE A 14 -2.15 12.20 -16.50
CA PHE A 14 -2.87 12.25 -15.23
C PHE A 14 -3.22 10.84 -14.77
N ILE A 15 -3.05 10.59 -13.48
CA ILE A 15 -3.41 9.32 -12.86
C ILE A 15 -4.84 9.42 -12.35
N LYS A 16 -5.67 8.45 -12.72
CA LYS A 16 -7.02 8.35 -12.18
C LYS A 16 -6.95 8.01 -10.69
N HIS A 17 -7.69 8.76 -9.87
CA HIS A 17 -7.85 8.43 -8.46
C HIS A 17 -8.50 7.05 -8.28
N GLU A 18 -7.94 6.24 -7.39
CA GLU A 18 -8.45 4.92 -7.05
C GLU A 18 -9.07 4.89 -5.65
N SER A 19 -10.08 4.03 -5.46
CA SER A 19 -10.65 3.80 -4.14
C SER A 19 -9.63 3.15 -3.21
N CYS A 20 -9.69 3.44 -1.91
CA CYS A 20 -8.82 2.81 -0.91
C CYS A 20 -8.92 1.28 -0.95
N ASP A 21 -10.13 0.75 -1.16
CA ASP A 21 -10.34 -0.69 -1.25
C ASP A 21 -9.61 -1.30 -2.45
N ALA A 22 -9.66 -0.65 -3.62
CA ALA A 22 -8.89 -1.06 -4.79
C ALA A 22 -7.37 -0.99 -4.51
N LEU A 23 -6.90 0.13 -3.95
CA LEU A 23 -5.50 0.33 -3.61
C LEU A 23 -4.96 -0.71 -2.63
N LEU A 24 -5.75 -1.16 -1.65
CA LEU A 24 -5.34 -2.16 -0.66
C LEU A 24 -5.57 -3.61 -1.11
N SER A 25 -6.25 -3.83 -2.24
CA SER A 25 -6.65 -5.16 -2.72
C SER A 25 -5.54 -5.95 -3.43
N THR A 26 -4.33 -5.44 -3.57
CA THR A 26 -3.26 -6.24 -4.19
C THR A 26 -2.89 -7.42 -3.28
N PRO A 27 -2.52 -8.60 -3.83
CA PRO A 27 -2.17 -9.76 -3.01
C PRO A 27 -1.08 -9.47 -1.97
N ARG A 28 -0.04 -8.72 -2.36
CA ARG A 28 1.05 -8.30 -1.46
C ARG A 28 0.56 -7.43 -0.31
N ARG A 29 -0.25 -6.40 -0.60
CA ARG A 29 -0.77 -5.49 0.43
C ARG A 29 -1.69 -6.19 1.41
N ARG A 30 -2.55 -7.10 0.93
CA ARG A 30 -3.37 -7.95 1.81
C ARG A 30 -2.53 -8.85 2.71
N GLN A 31 -1.45 -9.43 2.18
CA GLN A 31 -0.53 -10.25 2.99
C GLN A 31 0.16 -9.42 4.08
N LEU A 32 0.58 -8.19 3.78
CA LEU A 32 1.16 -7.28 4.78
C LEU A 32 0.13 -6.91 5.85
N ILE A 33 -1.10 -6.52 5.46
CA ILE A 33 -2.17 -6.19 6.40
C ILE A 33 -2.51 -7.37 7.31
N GLU A 34 -2.58 -8.58 6.75
CA GLU A 34 -2.79 -9.80 7.52
C GLU A 34 -1.63 -10.06 8.49
N ASN A 35 -0.38 -9.85 8.05
CA ASN A 35 0.78 -9.96 8.94
C ASN A 35 0.73 -8.96 10.10
N ILE A 36 0.34 -7.71 9.84
CA ILE A 36 0.18 -6.69 10.87
C ILE A 36 -0.90 -7.13 11.86
N TRP A 37 -2.04 -7.63 11.38
CA TRP A 37 -3.10 -8.13 12.27
C TRP A 37 -2.58 -9.21 13.23
N GLN A 38 -1.89 -10.22 12.70
CA GLN A 38 -1.31 -11.31 13.51
C GLN A 38 -0.34 -10.77 14.58
N ARG A 39 0.42 -9.71 14.28
CA ARG A 39 1.37 -9.10 15.22
C ARG A 39 0.72 -8.23 16.30
N THR A 40 -0.43 -7.62 16.00
CA THR A 40 -1.15 -6.78 16.98
C THR A 40 -1.91 -7.58 18.03
N SER A 41 -2.20 -8.86 17.78
CA SER A 41 -3.02 -9.72 18.66
C SER A 41 -4.42 -9.15 18.99
N LEU A 42 -4.94 -8.23 18.17
CA LEU A 42 -6.25 -7.63 18.36
C LEU A 42 -7.37 -8.54 17.81
N PRO A 43 -8.57 -8.53 18.41
CA PRO A 43 -9.76 -9.06 17.76
C PRO A 43 -9.99 -8.38 16.41
N ARG A 44 -10.49 -9.11 15.42
CA ARG A 44 -10.64 -8.59 14.05
C ARG A 44 -11.42 -7.27 13.98
N ALA A 45 -12.51 -7.15 14.73
CA ALA A 45 -13.31 -5.92 14.78
C ALA A 45 -12.52 -4.69 15.29
N GLN A 46 -11.63 -4.88 16.26
CA GLN A 46 -10.78 -3.80 16.76
C GLN A 46 -9.67 -3.47 15.78
N PHE A 47 -9.07 -4.47 15.14
CA PHE A 47 -8.11 -4.28 14.07
C PHE A 47 -8.70 -3.50 12.89
N ASP A 48 -9.92 -3.85 12.49
CA ASP A 48 -10.61 -3.16 11.39
C ASP A 48 -10.86 -1.68 11.73
N THR A 49 -11.23 -1.40 12.98
CA THR A 49 -11.51 -0.03 13.46
C THR A 49 -10.23 0.81 13.59
N LEU A 50 -9.17 0.24 14.16
CA LEU A 50 -7.96 0.99 14.53
C LEU A 50 -6.93 1.03 13.41
N TYR A 51 -6.73 -0.09 12.69
CA TYR A 51 -5.67 -0.24 11.70
C TYR A 51 -6.20 -0.14 10.27
N VAL A 52 -7.26 -0.88 9.92
CA VAL A 52 -7.75 -0.89 8.53
C VAL A 52 -8.28 0.49 8.12
N GLN A 53 -8.97 1.21 9.00
CA GLN A 53 -9.39 2.60 8.69
C GLN A 53 -8.20 3.55 8.52
N ALA A 54 -7.14 3.39 9.32
CA ALA A 54 -5.91 4.17 9.16
C ALA A 54 -5.23 3.87 7.81
N PHE A 55 -5.14 2.59 7.42
CA PHE A 55 -4.60 2.19 6.12
C PHE A 55 -5.44 2.69 4.94
N LYS A 56 -6.77 2.68 5.06
CA LYS A 56 -7.66 3.25 4.03
C LYS A 56 -7.43 4.76 3.87
N SER A 57 -7.38 5.48 4.99
CA SER A 57 -7.11 6.93 4.99
C SER A 57 -5.74 7.24 4.41
N TYR A 58 -4.72 6.46 4.78
CA TYR A 58 -3.37 6.59 4.23
C TYR A 58 -3.33 6.30 2.73
N ALA A 59 -3.94 5.21 2.27
CA ALA A 59 -4.06 4.88 0.85
C ALA A 59 -4.79 5.97 0.06
N ALA A 60 -5.85 6.55 0.64
CA ALA A 60 -6.57 7.67 0.03
C ALA A 60 -5.64 8.87 -0.20
N LEU A 61 -4.80 9.18 0.79
CA LEU A 61 -3.88 10.31 0.77
C LEU A 61 -2.74 10.11 -0.23
N VAL A 62 -2.07 8.95 -0.16
CA VAL A 62 -0.84 8.73 -0.92
C VAL A 62 -1.10 8.21 -2.33
N GLN A 63 -2.29 7.66 -2.61
CA GLN A 63 -2.67 7.12 -3.92
C GLN A 63 -1.54 6.27 -4.52
N HIS A 64 -0.89 6.82 -5.55
CA HIS A 64 0.19 6.18 -6.28
C HIS A 64 1.53 6.91 -6.18
N LEU A 65 1.71 7.78 -5.19
CA LEU A 65 2.98 8.47 -4.99
C LEU A 65 4.13 7.45 -4.82
N PRO A 66 5.30 7.71 -5.42
CA PRO A 66 6.51 6.99 -5.07
C PRO A 66 6.95 7.38 -3.67
N ALA A 67 7.59 6.46 -2.94
CA ALA A 67 8.11 6.79 -1.60
C ALA A 67 9.37 7.67 -1.67
N SER A 68 10.09 7.62 -2.79
CA SER A 68 11.31 8.38 -3.04
C SER A 68 11.60 8.48 -4.54
N GLU A 69 12.58 9.32 -4.91
CA GLU A 69 13.01 9.47 -6.31
C GLU A 69 14.00 8.38 -6.76
N ASN A 70 14.75 7.77 -5.82
CA ASN A 70 15.76 6.77 -6.14
C ASN A 70 15.95 5.77 -4.98
N HIS A 71 15.15 4.71 -4.95
CA HIS A 71 15.31 3.58 -4.02
C HIS A 71 14.41 2.39 -4.40
N HIS A 72 14.39 1.34 -3.56
CA HIS A 72 13.52 0.17 -3.72
C HIS A 72 12.00 0.46 -3.75
N HIS A 73 11.56 1.68 -3.40
CA HIS A 73 10.17 2.14 -3.44
C HIS A 73 9.93 3.35 -4.36
N ALA A 74 10.86 3.62 -5.30
CA ALA A 74 10.75 4.68 -6.29
C ALA A 74 9.89 4.25 -7.50
N TYR A 75 8.67 3.77 -7.23
CA TYR A 75 7.71 3.33 -8.25
C TYR A 75 6.28 3.73 -7.88
N HIS A 76 5.35 3.58 -8.83
CA HIS A 76 3.93 3.92 -8.70
C HIS A 76 3.26 3.15 -7.55
N GLY A 77 2.80 3.86 -6.53
CA GLY A 77 2.25 3.28 -5.29
C GLY A 77 3.30 2.81 -4.28
N GLY A 78 4.58 3.11 -4.53
CA GLY A 78 5.68 2.73 -3.66
C GLY A 78 5.58 3.31 -2.25
N MET A 79 4.95 4.49 -2.08
CA MET A 79 4.72 5.05 -0.75
C MET A 79 3.75 4.21 0.08
N LEU A 80 2.67 3.71 -0.52
CA LEU A 80 1.71 2.84 0.17
C LEU A 80 2.37 1.51 0.56
N ASP A 81 3.14 0.92 -0.35
CA ASP A 81 3.86 -0.32 -0.09
C ASP A 81 4.91 -0.15 1.01
N HIS A 82 5.69 0.93 0.95
CA HIS A 82 6.69 1.23 1.97
C HIS A 82 6.07 1.43 3.35
N GLY A 83 4.99 2.22 3.46
CA GLY A 83 4.30 2.45 4.73
C GLY A 83 3.78 1.16 5.36
N LEU A 84 3.16 0.27 4.57
CA LEU A 84 2.69 -1.02 5.06
C LEU A 84 3.83 -1.94 5.50
N GLU A 85 4.96 -1.92 4.80
CA GLU A 85 6.14 -2.72 5.18
C GLU A 85 6.76 -2.24 6.49
N ILE A 86 6.87 -0.93 6.70
CA ILE A 86 7.36 -0.38 7.97
C ILE A 86 6.47 -0.82 9.13
N VAL A 87 5.14 -0.71 9.00
CA VAL A 87 4.22 -1.16 10.06
C VAL A 87 4.28 -2.68 10.30
N ALA A 88 4.57 -3.47 9.26
CA ALA A 88 4.66 -4.92 9.38
C ALA A 88 5.97 -5.40 10.02
N TYR A 89 7.07 -4.64 9.92
CA TYR A 89 8.41 -5.12 10.23
C TYR A 89 9.27 -4.26 11.15
N ALA A 90 8.91 -3.00 11.42
CA ALA A 90 9.57 -2.17 12.43
C ALA A 90 9.13 -2.55 13.84
#